data_AF-A0A7S0LZ67-F1
#
_entry.id   AF-A0A7S0LZ67-F1
#
_cell.length_a   1.000
_cell.length_b   1.000
_cell.length_c   1.000
_cell.angle_alpha   90.00
_cell.angle_beta   90.00
_cell.angle_gamma   90.00
#
_symmetry.space_group_name_H-M   'P 1'
#
loop_
_entity.id
_entity.type
_entity.pdbx_description
1 polymer ?
#
loop_
_entity_poly.entity_id
_entity_poly.type
_entity_poly.pdbx_seq_one_letter_code
_entity_poly.pdbx_strand_id
1 'polypeptide(L)'
;ENSHVDGTADSSEGTETCSDQEVDAFGPDRLRKGETVLRARTSRILLVLEQCHDSFNHQAVLRTAEAFGIQHVWTLEPPPMLIKNSKVCRKVDKGSTNWLSL
;
A
#
# COMPACT_ATOMS: atom_id res chain seq x y z
N GLU A 1 13.83 -8.18 -69.65
CA GLU A 1 12.74 -8.58 -68.74
C GLU A 1 13.10 -8.21 -67.32
N ASN A 2 12.22 -7.46 -66.65
CA ASN A 2 12.28 -7.21 -65.21
C ASN A 2 11.97 -8.51 -64.46
N SER A 3 12.84 -8.95 -63.56
CA SER A 3 12.49 -9.91 -62.51
C SER A 3 12.64 -9.25 -61.14
N HIS A 4 11.47 -8.91 -60.61
CA HIS A 4 11.14 -8.55 -59.24
C HIS A 4 11.37 -9.74 -58.31
N VAL A 5 12.17 -9.58 -57.25
CA VAL A 5 12.14 -10.46 -56.07
C VAL A 5 12.42 -9.66 -54.80
N ASP A 6 11.66 -10.02 -53.78
CA ASP A 6 11.30 -9.31 -52.57
C ASP A 6 12.42 -9.01 -51.57
N GLY A 7 12.11 -8.04 -50.70
CA GLY A 7 12.92 -7.66 -49.56
C GLY A 7 13.01 -8.75 -48.50
N THR A 8 14.10 -8.71 -47.76
CA THR A 8 14.16 -9.26 -46.41
C THR A 8 14.85 -8.20 -45.56
N ALA A 9 14.05 -7.49 -44.76
CA ALA A 9 14.54 -6.57 -43.77
C ALA A 9 15.24 -7.39 -42.68
N ASP A 10 16.56 -7.19 -42.57
CA ASP A 10 17.36 -7.69 -41.46
C ASP A 10 17.10 -6.81 -40.23
N SER A 11 16.02 -7.11 -39.53
CA SER A 11 15.77 -6.59 -38.19
C SER A 11 16.40 -7.58 -37.20
N SER A 12 17.67 -7.33 -36.85
CA SER A 12 18.27 -7.94 -35.68
C SER A 12 17.52 -7.44 -34.43
N GLU A 13 16.46 -8.14 -34.03
CA GLU A 13 15.86 -7.98 -32.71
C GLU A 13 16.90 -8.43 -31.68
N GLY A 14 17.60 -7.46 -31.11
CA GLY A 14 18.33 -7.64 -29.88
C GLY A 14 17.34 -8.11 -28.82
N THR A 15 17.34 -9.41 -28.56
CA THR A 15 16.74 -9.98 -27.37
C THR A 15 17.63 -9.59 -26.20
N GLU A 16 17.46 -8.35 -25.73
CA GLU A 16 17.88 -7.95 -24.40
C GLU A 16 17.03 -8.76 -23.42
N THR A 17 17.49 -9.96 -23.11
CA THR A 17 17.09 -10.65 -21.90
C THR A 17 17.64 -9.82 -20.75
N CYS A 18 16.86 -8.81 -20.34
CA CYS A 18 16.96 -8.24 -19.01
C CYS A 18 16.66 -9.41 -18.07
N SER A 19 17.72 -10.06 -17.59
CA SER A 19 17.59 -11.04 -16.53
C SER A 19 17.09 -10.26 -15.32
N ASP A 20 15.77 -10.19 -15.18
CA ASP A 20 15.09 -9.78 -13.96
C ASP A 20 15.48 -10.81 -12.91
N GLN A 21 16.65 -10.58 -12.30
CA GLN A 21 17.02 -11.23 -11.08
C GLN A 21 15.97 -10.81 -10.07
N GLU A 22 15.05 -11.73 -9.74
CA GLU A 22 14.20 -11.63 -8.56
C GLU A 22 15.12 -11.58 -7.34
N VAL A 23 15.59 -10.37 -7.02
CA VAL A 23 16.23 -10.07 -5.76
C VAL A 23 15.16 -10.24 -4.69
N ASP A 24 15.31 -11.33 -3.95
CA ASP A 24 14.48 -11.73 -2.82
C ASP A 24 13.96 -10.49 -2.08
N ALA A 25 12.65 -10.26 -2.16
CA ALA A 25 11.99 -9.00 -1.79
C ALA A 25 11.95 -8.75 -0.27
N PHE A 26 12.87 -9.36 0.47
CA PHE A 26 13.10 -9.25 1.90
C PHE A 26 14.53 -8.77 2.21
N GLY A 27 15.15 -8.03 1.29
CA GLY A 27 16.48 -7.46 1.49
C GLY A 27 16.60 -6.52 2.69
N PRO A 28 17.85 -6.21 3.13
CA PRO A 28 18.16 -5.34 4.27
C PRO A 28 17.43 -3.98 4.26
N ASP A 29 17.08 -3.48 3.08
CA ASP A 29 16.43 -2.19 2.90
C ASP A 29 15.01 -2.16 3.45
N ARG A 30 14.25 -3.26 3.36
CA ARG A 30 12.89 -3.32 3.94
C ARG A 30 12.94 -3.36 5.46
N LEU A 31 13.93 -4.04 6.03
CA LEU A 31 14.18 -4.03 7.46
C LEU A 31 14.52 -2.61 7.95
N ARG A 32 15.46 -1.92 7.30
CA ARG A 32 15.81 -0.53 7.65
C ARG A 32 14.62 0.43 7.54
N LYS A 33 13.76 0.26 6.52
CA LYS A 33 12.51 1.03 6.39
C LYS A 33 11.56 0.73 7.56
N GLY A 34 11.39 -0.53 7.92
CA GLY A 34 10.60 -0.94 9.10
C GLY A 34 11.13 -0.34 10.40
N GLU A 35 12.45 -0.42 10.64
CA GLU A 35 13.10 0.20 11.80
C GLU A 35 12.93 1.72 11.84
N THR A 36 12.91 2.37 10.67
CA THR A 36 12.67 3.81 10.56
C THR A 36 11.24 4.15 10.96
N VAL A 37 10.25 3.38 10.51
CA VAL A 37 8.85 3.53 10.91
C VAL A 37 8.70 3.32 12.42
N LEU A 38 9.28 2.25 12.99
CA LEU A 38 9.19 1.94 14.41
C LEU A 38 9.82 3.03 15.30
N ARG A 39 10.95 3.61 14.88
CA ARG A 39 11.59 4.73 15.61
C ARG A 39 10.74 6.00 15.63
N ALA A 40 9.87 6.20 14.65
CA ALA A 40 8.98 7.35 14.57
C ALA A 40 7.64 7.13 15.31
N ARG A 41 7.36 5.93 15.84
CA ARG A 41 6.12 5.66 16.57
C ARG A 41 6.08 6.37 17.92
N THR A 42 4.88 6.76 18.33
CA THR A 42 4.61 7.41 19.62
C THR A 42 3.40 6.79 20.31
N SER A 43 3.56 6.51 21.61
CA SER A 43 2.49 6.12 22.53
C SER A 43 2.00 7.29 23.39
N ARG A 44 2.40 8.52 23.08
CA ARG A 44 2.02 9.73 23.84
C ARG A 44 0.62 10.25 23.49
N ILE A 45 0.06 9.77 22.39
CA ILE A 45 -1.25 10.17 21.88
C ILE A 45 -2.09 8.90 21.71
N LEU A 46 -3.29 8.91 22.30
CA LEU A 46 -4.33 7.92 22.07
C LEU A 46 -5.40 8.55 21.17
N LEU A 47 -5.69 7.93 20.03
CA LEU A 47 -6.76 8.39 19.13
C LEU A 47 -8.02 7.55 19.37
N VAL A 48 -9.15 8.20 19.63
CA VAL A 48 -10.44 7.51 19.76
C VAL A 48 -11.35 7.97 18.61
N LEU A 49 -11.86 7.01 17.84
CA LEU A 49 -12.82 7.25 16.77
C LEU A 49 -14.20 6.80 17.21
N GLU A 50 -15.05 7.77 17.53
CA GLU A 50 -16.42 7.51 17.96
C GLU A 50 -17.40 7.55 16.79
N GLN A 51 -18.22 6.50 16.65
CA GLN A 51 -19.41 6.47 15.78
C GLN A 51 -19.14 6.90 14.33
N CYS A 52 -18.02 6.47 13.75
CA CYS A 52 -17.69 6.80 12.36
C CYS A 52 -18.62 6.06 11.39
N HIS A 53 -19.62 6.77 10.86
CA HIS A 53 -20.64 6.19 9.98
C HIS A 53 -20.15 5.86 8.56
N ASP A 54 -19.06 6.47 8.10
CA ASP A 54 -18.49 6.20 6.77
C ASP A 54 -17.14 5.50 6.89
N SER A 55 -17.06 4.27 6.36
CA SER A 55 -15.85 3.48 6.43
C SER A 55 -14.67 4.10 5.68
N PHE A 56 -14.90 4.94 4.66
CA PHE A 56 -13.80 5.58 3.91
C PHE A 56 -13.14 6.66 4.74
N ASN A 57 -13.93 7.45 5.47
CA ASN A 57 -13.40 8.41 6.43
C ASN A 57 -12.67 7.68 7.55
N HIS A 58 -13.24 6.58 8.04
CA HIS A 58 -12.59 5.75 9.04
C HIS A 58 -11.20 5.28 8.58
N GLN A 59 -11.11 4.68 7.39
CA GLN A 59 -9.85 4.21 6.81
C GLN A 59 -8.86 5.34 6.53
N ALA A 60 -9.34 6.50 6.07
CA ALA A 60 -8.49 7.67 5.85
C ALA A 60 -7.88 8.18 7.16
N VAL A 61 -8.65 8.16 8.25
CA VAL A 61 -8.15 8.54 9.57
C VAL A 61 -7.14 7.52 10.09
N LEU A 62 -7.38 6.22 9.93
CA LEU A 62 -6.39 5.18 10.27
C LEU A 62 -5.08 5.37 9.49
N ARG A 63 -5.19 5.62 8.18
CA ARG A 63 -4.02 5.90 7.33
C ARG A 63 -3.25 7.14 7.77
N THR A 64 -3.98 8.14 8.24
CA THR A 64 -3.42 9.38 8.77
C THR A 64 -2.71 9.13 10.10
N ALA A 65 -3.35 8.42 11.04
CA ALA A 65 -2.75 8.04 12.32
C ALA A 65 -1.44 7.26 12.11
N GLU A 66 -1.44 6.33 11.15
CA GLU A 66 -0.25 5.58 10.76
C GLU A 66 0.88 6.50 10.31
N ALA A 67 0.60 7.47 9.43
CA ALA A 67 1.59 8.42 8.90
C ALA A 67 2.16 9.37 9.96
N PHE A 68 1.36 9.74 10.97
CA PHE A 68 1.81 10.58 12.09
C PHE A 68 2.55 9.82 13.20
N GLY A 69 2.73 8.50 13.04
CA GLY A 69 3.41 7.67 14.04
C GLY A 69 2.55 7.34 15.25
N ILE A 70 1.26 7.64 15.25
CA ILE A 70 0.35 7.23 16.33
C ILE A 70 0.27 5.70 16.35
N GLN A 71 0.42 5.09 17.53
CA GLN A 71 0.39 3.64 17.68
C GLN A 71 -0.98 3.12 18.13
N HIS A 72 -1.62 3.81 19.08
CA HIS A 72 -2.83 3.33 19.75
C HIS A 72 -4.07 4.07 19.21
N VAL A 73 -4.99 3.32 18.61
CA VAL A 73 -6.24 3.84 18.06
C VAL A 73 -7.38 2.98 18.58
N TRP A 74 -8.41 3.57 19.19
CA TRP A 74 -9.59 2.84 19.64
C TRP A 74 -10.80 3.24 18.80
N THR A 75 -11.62 2.27 18.45
CA THR A 75 -12.80 2.48 17.62
C THR A 75 -14.06 2.09 18.37
N LEU A 76 -15.05 2.99 18.37
CA LEU A 76 -16.38 2.70 18.85
C LEU A 76 -17.29 2.59 17.63
N GLU A 77 -17.57 1.34 17.24
CA GLU A 77 -18.37 1.06 16.05
C GLU A 77 -19.80 1.56 16.24
N PRO A 78 -20.35 2.31 15.25
CA PRO A 78 -21.76 2.66 15.28
C PRO A 78 -22.61 1.40 15.05
N PRO A 79 -23.90 1.43 15.41
CA PRO A 79 -24.84 0.34 15.11
C PRO A 79 -24.74 -0.10 13.64
N PRO A 80 -24.75 -1.42 13.32
CA PRO A 80 -24.52 -1.91 11.97
C PRO A 80 -25.44 -1.31 10.90
N MET A 81 -26.66 -0.95 11.28
CA MET A 81 -27.65 -0.31 10.40
C MET A 81 -27.26 1.11 9.95
N LEU A 82 -26.32 1.75 10.63
CA LEU A 82 -25.87 3.11 10.35
C LEU A 82 -24.52 3.16 9.61
N ILE A 83 -23.89 2.01 9.37
CA ILE A 83 -22.59 1.94 8.68
C ILE A 83 -22.81 2.04 7.17
N LYS A 84 -22.16 3.04 6.56
CA LYS A 84 -22.02 3.18 5.11
C LYS A 84 -20.70 2.54 4.66
N ASN A 85 -20.73 1.89 3.50
CA ASN A 85 -19.55 1.32 2.85
C ASN A 85 -18.76 0.31 3.70
N SER A 86 -19.40 -0.65 4.38
CA SER A 86 -18.75 -1.54 5.38
C SER A 86 -17.48 -2.31 4.96
N LYS A 87 -17.07 -2.29 3.67
CA LYS A 87 -15.87 -2.98 3.18
C LYS A 87 -14.62 -2.10 3.30
N VAL A 88 -13.53 -2.72 3.77
CA VAL A 88 -12.19 -2.10 3.72
C VAL A 88 -11.78 -1.88 2.26
N CYS A 89 -11.47 -0.64 1.92
CA CYS A 89 -10.96 -0.24 0.62
C CYS A 89 -9.43 -0.14 0.68
N ARG A 90 -8.74 -1.16 0.14
CA ARG A 90 -7.26 -1.17 0.08
C ARG A 90 -6.68 0.06 -0.63
N LYS A 91 -7.45 0.72 -1.51
CA LYS A 91 -7.02 1.96 -2.16
C LYS A 91 -6.88 3.12 -1.16
N VAL A 92 -7.70 3.14 -0.10
CA VAL A 92 -7.69 4.16 0.95
C VAL A 92 -6.76 3.74 2.09
N ASP A 93 -6.99 2.56 2.66
CA ASP A 93 -6.26 2.09 3.84
C ASP A 93 -4.78 1.77 3.56
N LYS A 94 -4.45 1.28 2.34
CA LYS A 94 -3.07 0.92 1.95
C LYS A 94 -2.35 -0.05 2.93
N GLY A 95 -3.08 -0.81 3.75
CA GLY A 95 -2.52 -1.71 4.76
C GLY A 95 -2.08 -1.00 6.04
N SER A 96 -2.59 0.20 6.32
CA SER A 96 -2.22 0.98 7.50
C SER A 96 -2.58 0.29 8.80
N THR A 97 -3.69 -0.45 8.80
CA THR A 97 -4.17 -1.22 9.96
C THR A 97 -3.19 -2.28 10.45
N ASN A 98 -2.29 -2.78 9.59
CA ASN A 98 -1.26 -3.75 9.98
C ASN A 98 -0.18 -3.16 10.92
N TRP A 99 -0.13 -1.83 11.04
CA TRP A 99 0.88 -1.11 11.83
C TRP A 99 0.31 -0.40 13.07
N LEU A 100 -1.01 -0.48 13.26
CA LEU A 100 -1.73 0.15 14.37
C LEU A 100 -2.15 -0.89 15.41
N SER A 101 -2.25 -0.46 16.66
CA SER A 101 -2.88 -1.23 17.73
C SER A 101 -4.32 -0.75 17.85
N LEU A 102 -5.24 -1.52 17.27
CA LEU A 102 -6.69 -1.28 17.23
C LEU A 102 -7.41 -2.04 18.35
#